data_AF-A0A7S2MUJ9-F1
#
_entry.id   AF-A0A7S2MUJ9-F1
#
_cell.length_a   1.000
_cell.length_b   1.000
_cell.length_c   1.000
_cell.angle_alpha   90.00
_cell.angle_beta   90.00
_cell.angle_gamma   90.00
#
_symmetry.space_group_name_H-M   'P 1'
#
loop_
_entity.id
_entity.type
_entity.pdbx_description
1 polymer ?
#
loop_
_entity_poly.entity_id
_entity_poly.type
_entity_poly.pdbx_seq_one_letter_code
_entity_poly.pdbx_strand_id
1 'polypeptide(L)'
;ASEVEKTLGSVLELCQTWDALVLIDEADVFLEARSSTEIQRNALVCVMLRLLEYYSGCLFLSSNRAAKSIDAAIASRITVMLGYPSLDVNGRAKVWKNLIELVPAQPIDPTTNAVPDRIVRNPRKASKYRMNFSKDDYQSLAEAYRLNGRQIKNSIVLARALARERGSPLSLPILQRAVTAVAGEGVQEE
;
A
#
# COMPACT_ATOMS: atom_id res chain seq x y z
N ALA A 1 -24.40 1.83 19.27
CA ALA A 1 -23.64 2.95 19.88
C ALA A 1 -23.14 2.60 21.29
N SER A 2 -24.03 2.30 22.26
CA SER A 2 -23.61 1.99 23.65
C SER A 2 -22.66 0.78 23.77
N GLU A 3 -22.88 -0.28 22.98
CA GLU A 3 -22.00 -1.46 22.98
C GLU A 3 -20.61 -1.17 22.40
N VAL A 4 -20.54 -0.37 21.34
CA VAL A 4 -19.28 0.08 20.73
C VAL A 4 -18.49 0.94 21.71
N GLU A 5 -19.17 1.87 22.39
CA GLU A 5 -18.54 2.72 23.41
C GLU A 5 -17.92 1.90 24.54
N LYS A 6 -18.66 0.91 25.09
CA LYS A 6 -18.13 0.03 26.14
C LYS A 6 -16.94 -0.77 25.65
N THR A 7 -17.07 -1.42 24.50
CA THR A 7 -16.04 -2.31 23.96
C THR A 7 -14.78 -1.53 23.60
N LEU A 8 -14.93 -0.44 22.85
CA LEU A 8 -13.80 0.39 22.43
C LEU A 8 -13.18 1.13 23.61
N GLY A 9 -13.98 1.59 24.58
CA GLY A 9 -13.51 2.18 25.82
C GLY A 9 -12.62 1.21 26.62
N SER A 10 -13.08 -0.03 26.84
CA SER A 10 -12.29 -1.04 27.55
C SER A 10 -11.00 -1.42 26.81
N VAL A 11 -11.03 -1.48 25.48
CA VAL A 11 -9.82 -1.75 24.68
C VAL A 11 -8.83 -0.60 24.80
N LEU A 12 -9.29 0.65 24.68
CA LEU A 12 -8.43 1.83 24.82
C LEU A 12 -7.83 1.95 26.22
N GLU A 13 -8.60 1.66 27.27
CA GLU A 13 -8.10 1.64 28.65
C GLU A 13 -7.02 0.57 28.86
N LEU A 14 -7.22 -0.63 28.29
CA LEU A 14 -6.21 -1.69 28.31
C LEU A 14 -4.94 -1.27 27.58
N CYS A 15 -5.07 -0.68 26.39
CA CYS A 15 -3.94 -0.18 25.61
C CYS A 15 -3.19 0.93 26.34
N GLN A 16 -3.91 1.85 26.98
CA GLN A 16 -3.32 2.89 27.82
C GLN A 16 -2.55 2.31 29.00
N THR A 17 -3.11 1.30 29.67
CA THR A 17 -2.45 0.61 30.80
C THR A 17 -1.14 -0.04 30.36
N TRP A 18 -1.06 -0.51 29.12
CA TRP A 18 0.11 -1.20 28.56
C TRP A 18 1.06 -0.28 27.79
N ASP A 19 0.78 1.04 27.74
CA ASP A 19 1.50 2.00 26.89
C ASP A 19 1.60 1.53 25.42
N ALA A 20 0.51 0.93 24.93
CA ALA A 20 0.43 0.32 23.62
C ALA A 20 -0.01 1.33 22.55
N LEU A 21 0.52 1.15 21.35
CA LEU A 21 0.07 1.83 20.14
C LEU A 21 -1.25 1.26 19.66
N VAL A 22 -2.25 2.12 19.47
CA VAL A 22 -3.56 1.73 18.91
C VAL A 22 -3.63 2.16 17.46
N LEU A 23 -4.00 1.24 16.56
CA LEU A 23 -4.32 1.53 15.17
C LEU A 23 -5.78 1.17 14.90
N ILE A 24 -6.58 2.15 14.49
CA ILE A 24 -7.93 1.93 13.98
C ILE A 24 -7.89 2.11 12.47
N ASP A 25 -8.05 1.01 11.76
CA ASP A 25 -8.08 1.00 10.30
C ASP A 25 -9.48 1.29 9.75
N GLU A 26 -9.53 1.89 8.56
CA GLU A 26 -10.76 2.24 7.85
C GLU A 26 -11.78 3.03 8.71
N ALA A 27 -11.29 4.00 9.48
CA ALA A 27 -12.09 4.78 10.44
C ALA A 27 -13.08 5.78 9.78
N ASP A 28 -13.36 5.65 8.49
CA ASP A 28 -14.21 6.53 7.68
C ASP A 28 -15.61 6.73 8.29
N VAL A 29 -16.19 5.66 8.84
CA VAL A 29 -17.51 5.69 9.49
C VAL A 29 -17.51 6.62 10.70
N PHE A 30 -16.38 6.72 11.41
CA PHE A 30 -16.21 7.51 12.62
C PHE A 30 -15.75 8.95 12.34
N LEU A 31 -15.10 9.20 11.19
CA LEU A 31 -14.46 10.48 10.89
C LEU A 31 -15.29 11.43 10.01
N GLU A 32 -16.26 10.92 9.26
CA GLU A 32 -17.02 11.75 8.30
C GLU A 32 -17.88 12.82 8.99
N ALA A 33 -18.04 13.95 8.31
CA ALA A 33 -18.91 15.03 8.74
C ALA A 33 -20.35 14.56 9.00
N ARG A 34 -20.97 15.10 10.05
CA ARG A 34 -22.34 14.75 10.44
C ARG A 34 -23.34 15.15 9.35
N SER A 35 -24.25 14.24 9.03
CA SER A 35 -25.39 14.48 8.13
C SER A 35 -26.69 14.55 8.92
N SER A 36 -27.64 15.40 8.51
CA SER A 36 -28.97 15.49 9.15
C SER A 36 -29.81 14.22 9.02
N THR A 37 -29.49 13.35 8.06
CA THR A 37 -30.26 12.13 7.75
C THR A 37 -29.79 10.88 8.51
N GLU A 38 -28.57 10.89 9.07
CA GLU A 38 -27.94 9.68 9.61
C GLU A 38 -27.72 9.75 11.13
N ILE A 39 -28.82 9.62 11.89
CA ILE A 39 -28.81 9.69 13.36
C ILE A 39 -27.87 8.65 13.98
N GLN A 40 -27.87 7.41 13.46
CA GLN A 40 -27.04 6.32 13.99
C GLN A 40 -25.54 6.59 13.82
N ARG A 41 -25.15 7.15 12.68
CA ARG A 41 -23.76 7.51 12.39
C ARG A 41 -23.30 8.69 13.24
N ASN A 42 -24.13 9.73 13.34
CA ASN A 42 -23.85 10.87 14.21
C ASN A 42 -23.63 10.44 15.67
N ALA A 43 -24.37 9.44 16.15
CA ALA A 43 -24.15 8.87 17.47
C ALA A 43 -22.76 8.22 17.61
N LEU A 44 -22.26 7.52 16.58
CA LEU A 44 -20.91 6.94 16.57
C LEU A 44 -19.82 8.02 16.53
N VAL A 45 -19.99 9.08 15.73
CA VAL A 45 -19.09 10.25 15.70
C VAL A 45 -19.00 10.90 17.09
N CYS A 46 -20.13 11.07 17.77
CA CYS A 46 -20.16 11.60 19.15
C CYS A 46 -19.45 10.69 20.17
N VAL A 47 -19.57 9.36 20.03
CA VAL A 47 -18.82 8.41 20.86
C VAL A 47 -17.32 8.53 20.57
N MET A 48 -16.92 8.56 19.29
CA MET A 48 -15.53 8.67 18.89
C MET A 48 -14.89 9.96 19.42
N LEU A 49 -15.59 11.09 19.33
CA LEU A 49 -15.13 12.36 19.90
C LEU A 49 -14.78 12.19 21.38
N ARG A 50 -15.70 11.67 22.19
CA ARG A 50 -15.45 11.46 23.62
C ARG A 50 -14.24 10.57 23.85
N LEU A 51 -14.13 9.45 23.13
CA LEU A 51 -12.99 8.54 23.27
C LEU A 51 -11.65 9.22 22.92
N LEU A 52 -11.60 10.04 21.87
CA LEU A 52 -10.41 10.81 21.49
C LEU A 52 -9.98 11.86 22.52
N GLU A 53 -10.91 12.35 23.34
CA GLU A 53 -10.62 13.35 24.38
C GLU A 53 -10.16 12.73 25.70
N TYR A 54 -10.65 11.54 26.03
CA TYR A 54 -10.24 10.83 27.25
C TYR A 54 -9.01 9.93 27.04
N TYR A 55 -8.73 9.52 25.82
CA TYR A 55 -7.61 8.61 25.55
C TYR A 55 -6.26 9.34 25.70
N SER A 56 -5.46 8.87 26.65
CA SER A 56 -4.12 9.40 26.93
C SER A 56 -3.04 8.41 26.47
N GLY A 57 -3.00 8.17 25.16
CA GLY A 57 -2.01 7.30 24.51
C GLY A 57 -1.80 7.66 23.04
N CYS A 58 -1.01 6.86 22.33
CA CYS A 58 -0.77 7.08 20.90
C CYS A 58 -1.80 6.31 20.05
N LEU A 59 -2.57 7.06 19.25
CA LEU A 59 -3.62 6.54 18.38
C LEU A 59 -3.33 6.89 16.93
N PHE A 60 -3.30 5.87 16.08
CA PHE A 60 -3.24 6.00 14.63
C PHE A 60 -4.61 5.69 14.04
N LEU A 61 -5.06 6.54 13.12
CA LEU A 61 -6.28 6.36 12.36
C LEU A 61 -5.91 6.32 10.88
N SER A 62 -6.34 5.28 10.16
CA SER A 62 -6.33 5.28 8.70
C SER A 62 -7.73 5.50 8.15
N SER A 63 -7.81 6.30 7.09
CA SER A 63 -9.05 6.64 6.41
C SER A 63 -8.81 6.75 4.91
N ASN A 64 -9.76 6.25 4.12
CA ASN A 64 -9.76 6.41 2.67
C ASN A 64 -10.45 7.72 2.24
N ARG A 65 -10.95 8.51 3.19
CA ARG A 65 -11.64 9.76 2.95
C ARG A 65 -10.65 10.92 2.84
N ALA A 66 -11.01 11.89 2.01
CA ALA A 66 -10.22 13.11 1.92
C ALA A 66 -10.24 13.85 3.27
N ALA A 67 -9.14 14.51 3.62
CA ALA A 67 -9.05 15.35 4.82
C ALA A 67 -10.20 16.37 4.91
N LYS A 68 -10.69 16.87 3.77
CA LYS A 68 -11.81 17.83 3.68
C LYS A 68 -13.17 17.29 4.12
N SER A 69 -13.36 15.96 4.11
CA SER A 69 -14.63 15.32 4.50
C SER A 69 -14.69 14.92 5.99
N ILE A 70 -13.62 15.20 6.75
CA ILE A 70 -13.54 14.89 8.17
C ILE A 70 -14.31 15.93 8.99
N ASP A 71 -15.05 15.50 10.02
CA ASP A 71 -15.72 16.38 10.97
C ASP A 71 -14.72 17.34 11.63
N ALA A 72 -15.02 18.64 11.61
CA ALA A 72 -14.11 19.67 12.12
C ALA A 72 -13.77 19.51 13.61
N ALA A 73 -14.67 18.95 14.42
CA ALA A 73 -14.42 18.70 15.84
C ALA A 73 -13.50 17.49 16.07
N ILE A 74 -13.49 16.53 15.14
CA ILE A 74 -12.53 15.42 15.18
C ILE A 74 -11.18 15.90 14.68
N ALA A 75 -11.16 16.65 13.58
CA ALA A 75 -9.92 17.20 13.01
C ALA A 75 -9.16 18.06 14.02
N SER A 76 -9.84 18.83 14.87
CA SER A 76 -9.21 19.62 15.93
C SER A 76 -8.57 18.81 17.06
N ARG A 77 -8.93 17.52 17.19
CA ARG A 77 -8.36 16.57 18.16
C ARG A 77 -7.24 15.71 17.58
N ILE A 78 -6.99 15.79 16.28
CA ILE A 78 -5.91 15.08 15.60
C ILE A 78 -4.65 15.94 15.64
N THR A 79 -3.58 15.43 16.26
CA THR A 79 -2.29 16.15 16.36
C THR A 79 -1.61 16.30 15.00
N VAL A 80 -1.63 15.24 14.18
CA VAL A 80 -0.99 15.22 12.86
C VAL A 80 -1.91 14.51 11.87
N MET A 81 -2.19 15.18 10.75
CA MET A 81 -2.95 14.61 9.65
C MET A 81 -2.02 14.43 8.45
N LEU A 82 -1.80 13.17 8.05
CA LEU A 82 -0.95 12.82 6.93
C LEU A 82 -1.80 12.54 5.69
N GLY A 83 -1.79 13.46 4.73
CA GLY A 83 -2.40 13.26 3.43
C GLY A 83 -1.46 12.50 2.49
N TYR A 84 -1.94 11.42 1.89
CA TYR A 84 -1.22 10.68 0.85
C TYR A 84 -1.80 11.04 -0.53
N PRO A 85 -1.19 11.99 -1.26
CA PRO A 85 -1.63 12.29 -2.62
C PRO A 85 -1.33 11.12 -3.56
N SER A 86 -2.02 11.11 -4.70
CA SER A 86 -1.68 10.20 -5.80
C SER A 86 -0.22 10.34 -6.19
N LEU A 87 0.46 9.22 -6.43
CA LEU A 87 1.86 9.19 -6.81
C LEU A 87 2.07 9.93 -8.13
N ASP A 88 3.00 10.88 -8.16
CA ASP A 88 3.51 11.49 -9.39
C ASP A 88 4.40 10.50 -10.17
N VAL A 89 4.84 10.86 -11.38
CA VAL A 89 5.67 9.97 -12.21
C VAL A 89 6.96 9.59 -11.46
N ASN A 90 7.63 10.55 -10.83
CA ASN A 90 8.85 10.30 -10.07
C ASN A 90 8.61 9.40 -8.85
N GLY A 91 7.50 9.61 -8.13
CA GLY A 91 7.07 8.78 -7.02
C GLY A 91 6.78 7.35 -7.46
N ARG A 92 6.07 7.16 -8.58
CA ARG A 92 5.83 5.82 -9.16
C ARG A 92 7.13 5.15 -9.56
N ALA A 93 8.06 5.86 -10.22
CA ALA A 93 9.37 5.32 -10.59
C ALA A 93 10.18 4.87 -9.37
N LYS A 94 10.15 5.66 -8.28
CA LYS A 94 10.79 5.29 -6.99
C LYS A 94 10.14 4.05 -6.37
N VAL A 95 8.81 3.96 -6.36
CA VAL A 95 8.08 2.80 -5.83
C VAL A 95 8.41 1.55 -6.66
N TRP A 96 8.43 1.66 -7.99
CA TRP A 96 8.86 0.60 -8.90
C TRP A 96 10.26 0.11 -8.58
N LYS A 97 11.23 1.03 -8.52
CA LYS A 97 12.61 0.73 -8.17
C LYS A 97 12.70 0.01 -6.82
N ASN A 98 12.13 0.59 -5.77
CA ASN A 98 12.20 0.04 -4.41
C ASN A 98 11.62 -1.37 -4.34
N LEU A 99 10.48 -1.63 -4.99
CA LEU A 99 9.85 -2.94 -4.94
C LEU A 99 10.54 -3.98 -5.83
N ILE A 100 11.11 -3.58 -6.97
CA ILE A 100 11.87 -4.48 -7.84
C ILE A 100 13.23 -4.83 -7.23
N GLU A 101 13.88 -3.88 -6.55
CA GLU A 101 15.17 -4.10 -5.89
C GLU A 101 15.08 -5.06 -4.69
N LEU A 102 13.88 -5.28 -4.13
CA LEU A 102 13.65 -6.37 -3.16
C LEU A 102 13.86 -7.77 -3.77
N VAL A 103 13.79 -7.90 -5.11
CA VAL A 103 14.10 -9.14 -5.82
C VAL A 103 15.60 -9.20 -6.10
N PRO A 104 16.30 -10.27 -5.69
CA PRO A 104 17.74 -10.38 -5.88
C PRO A 104 18.08 -10.40 -7.37
N ALA A 105 19.12 -9.66 -7.76
CA ALA A 105 19.66 -9.74 -9.11
C ALA A 105 20.24 -11.13 -9.37
N GLN A 106 20.19 -11.59 -10.62
CA GLN A 106 20.89 -12.82 -11.00
C GLN A 106 22.39 -12.66 -10.71
N PRO A 107 23.02 -13.64 -10.04
CA PRO A 107 24.46 -13.64 -9.92
C PRO A 107 25.05 -13.80 -11.32
N ILE A 108 25.92 -12.88 -11.71
CA ILE A 108 26.69 -12.93 -12.93
C ILE A 108 28.13 -13.23 -12.51
N ASP A 109 28.74 -14.27 -13.10
CA ASP A 109 30.14 -14.56 -12.82
C ASP A 109 31.01 -13.44 -13.44
N PRO A 110 31.86 -12.75 -12.65
CA PRO A 110 32.60 -11.56 -13.10
C PRO A 110 33.68 -11.88 -14.15
N THR A 111 34.03 -13.15 -14.34
CA THR A 111 35.06 -13.60 -15.29
C THR A 111 34.47 -13.99 -16.64
N THR A 112 33.23 -14.45 -16.69
CA THR A 112 32.59 -14.97 -17.91
C THR A 112 31.38 -14.15 -18.34
N ASN A 113 30.93 -13.18 -17.53
CA ASN A 113 29.67 -12.45 -17.70
C ASN A 113 28.46 -13.38 -17.92
N ALA A 114 28.58 -14.65 -17.53
CA ALA A 114 27.59 -15.69 -17.72
C ALA A 114 26.84 -15.96 -16.41
N VAL A 115 25.59 -16.37 -16.55
CA VAL A 115 24.79 -16.85 -15.41
C VAL A 115 25.33 -18.23 -15.00
N PRO A 116 25.59 -18.51 -13.72
CA PRO A 116 26.10 -19.80 -13.28
C PRO A 116 25.26 -20.98 -13.81
N ASP A 117 25.92 -22.02 -14.32
CA ASP A 117 25.28 -23.23 -14.89
C ASP A 117 24.23 -23.87 -13.97
N ARG A 118 24.37 -23.70 -12.65
CA ARG A 118 23.42 -24.19 -11.63
C ARG A 118 22.03 -23.55 -11.72
N ILE A 119 21.94 -22.34 -12.25
CA ILE A 119 20.70 -21.59 -12.47
C ILE A 119 20.12 -21.95 -13.84
N VAL A 120 20.97 -22.06 -14.86
CA VAL A 120 20.58 -22.49 -16.22
C VAL A 120 20.00 -23.90 -16.21
N ARG A 121 20.61 -24.83 -15.46
CA ARG A 121 20.14 -26.22 -15.33
C ARG A 121 18.83 -26.38 -14.53
N ASN A 122 18.42 -25.38 -13.74
CA ASN A 122 17.21 -25.47 -12.94
C ASN A 122 16.35 -24.20 -13.09
N PRO A 123 15.40 -24.18 -14.04
CA PRO A 123 14.56 -23.00 -14.35
C PRO A 123 13.79 -22.45 -13.13
N ARG A 124 13.49 -23.31 -12.14
CA ARG A 124 12.83 -22.89 -10.87
C ARG A 124 13.73 -22.02 -9.99
N LYS A 125 15.06 -22.12 -10.13
CA LYS A 125 16.01 -21.24 -9.44
C LYS A 125 16.13 -19.90 -10.16
N ALA A 126 16.04 -19.88 -11.49
CA ALA A 126 16.07 -18.65 -12.28
C ALA A 126 14.93 -17.68 -11.93
N SER A 127 13.72 -18.21 -11.68
CA SER A 127 12.55 -17.40 -11.29
C SER A 127 12.66 -16.70 -9.93
N LYS A 128 13.68 -17.02 -9.12
CA LYS A 128 13.96 -16.31 -7.86
C LYS A 128 14.61 -14.95 -8.11
N TYR A 129 15.20 -14.75 -9.28
CA TYR A 129 16.04 -13.60 -9.57
C TYR A 129 15.41 -12.66 -10.60
N ARG A 130 15.92 -11.43 -10.65
CA ARG A 130 15.57 -10.44 -11.67
C ARG A 130 16.70 -10.22 -12.68
N MET A 131 16.35 -9.74 -13.87
CA MET A 131 17.30 -9.13 -14.80
C MET A 131 17.72 -7.74 -14.31
N ASN A 132 18.77 -7.18 -14.92
CA ASN A 132 19.15 -5.80 -14.64
C ASN A 132 18.09 -4.85 -15.21
N PHE A 133 17.69 -3.86 -14.44
CA PHE A 133 16.72 -2.82 -14.84
C PHE A 133 17.44 -1.48 -14.78
N SER A 134 17.37 -0.70 -15.86
CA SER A 134 17.90 0.66 -15.92
C SER A 134 16.98 1.64 -15.18
N LYS A 135 17.50 2.84 -14.90
CA LYS A 135 16.68 3.96 -14.42
C LYS A 135 15.60 4.33 -15.44
N ASP A 136 15.92 4.23 -16.73
CA ASP A 136 14.99 4.55 -17.82
C ASP A 136 13.82 3.57 -17.88
N ASP A 137 14.05 2.28 -17.58
CA ASP A 137 12.98 1.27 -17.54
C ASP A 137 11.93 1.61 -16.47
N TYR A 138 12.37 2.06 -15.29
CA TYR A 138 11.47 2.47 -14.22
C TYR A 138 10.69 3.74 -14.59
N GLN A 139 11.34 4.67 -15.31
CA GLN A 139 10.71 5.89 -15.78
C GLN A 139 9.64 5.59 -16.84
N SER A 140 9.96 4.74 -17.83
CA SER A 140 9.00 4.33 -18.85
C SER A 140 7.79 3.60 -18.25
N LEU A 141 8.00 2.73 -17.26
CA LEU A 141 6.88 2.08 -16.54
C LEU A 141 6.03 3.07 -15.74
N ALA A 142 6.67 4.08 -15.14
CA ALA A 142 5.97 5.10 -14.38
C ALA A 142 5.16 6.06 -15.25
N GLU A 143 5.66 6.38 -16.45
CA GLU A 143 4.97 7.22 -17.44
C GLU A 143 3.83 6.47 -18.12
N ALA A 144 4.07 5.23 -18.56
CA ALA A 144 3.10 4.42 -19.28
C ALA A 144 1.89 4.00 -18.42
N TYR A 145 2.08 3.82 -17.10
CA TYR A 145 1.04 3.29 -16.22
C TYR A 145 0.81 4.17 -14.99
N ARG A 146 -0.40 4.74 -14.87
CA ARG A 146 -0.87 5.51 -13.71
C ARG A 146 -1.40 4.59 -12.60
N LEU A 147 -0.51 3.77 -12.03
CA LEU A 147 -0.88 2.82 -10.97
C LEU A 147 -0.64 3.37 -9.56
N ASN A 148 -1.48 2.93 -8.61
CA ASN A 148 -1.26 3.14 -7.19
C ASN A 148 -0.27 2.12 -6.61
N GLY A 149 0.23 2.36 -5.39
CA GLY A 149 1.23 1.49 -4.76
C GLY A 149 0.78 0.03 -4.60
N ARG A 150 -0.52 -0.21 -4.34
CA ARG A 150 -1.08 -1.57 -4.24
C ARG A 150 -1.08 -2.27 -5.60
N GLN A 151 -1.48 -1.58 -6.65
CA GLN A 151 -1.44 -2.10 -8.02
C GLN A 151 0.00 -2.40 -8.45
N ILE A 152 0.96 -1.51 -8.21
CA ILE A 152 2.39 -1.76 -8.50
C ILE A 152 2.88 -3.02 -7.79
N LYS A 153 2.60 -3.16 -6.49
CA LYS A 153 2.96 -4.35 -5.71
C LYS A 153 2.33 -5.61 -6.30
N ASN A 154 1.04 -5.57 -6.63
CA ASN A 154 0.32 -6.69 -7.22
C ASN A 154 0.89 -7.09 -8.58
N SER A 155 1.26 -6.11 -9.42
CA SER A 155 1.91 -6.35 -10.72
C SER A 155 3.24 -7.10 -10.56
N ILE A 156 4.04 -6.75 -9.54
CA ILE A 156 5.31 -7.46 -9.27
C ILE A 156 5.05 -8.87 -8.76
N VAL A 157 4.07 -9.05 -7.87
CA VAL A 157 3.68 -10.38 -7.36
C VAL A 157 3.22 -11.28 -8.51
N LEU A 158 2.37 -10.75 -9.40
CA LEU A 158 1.91 -11.46 -10.58
C LEU A 158 3.05 -11.75 -11.56
N ALA A 159 3.92 -10.78 -11.83
CA ALA A 159 5.07 -10.97 -12.71
C ALA A 159 6.01 -12.07 -12.20
N ARG A 160 6.20 -12.18 -10.88
CA ARG A 160 6.97 -13.28 -10.26
C ARG A 160 6.29 -14.63 -10.40
N ALA A 161 4.95 -14.68 -10.28
CA ALA A 161 4.20 -15.91 -10.51
C ALA A 161 4.36 -16.39 -11.97
N LEU A 162 4.25 -15.47 -12.94
CA LEU A 162 4.45 -15.76 -14.37
C LEU A 162 5.89 -16.19 -14.69
N ALA A 163 6.88 -15.53 -14.07
CA ALA A 163 8.29 -15.90 -14.20
C ALA A 163 8.55 -17.33 -13.67
N ARG A 164 7.91 -17.70 -12.55
CA ARG A 164 7.99 -19.05 -11.96
C ARG A 164 7.37 -20.13 -12.84
N GLU A 165 6.23 -19.84 -13.46
CA GLU A 165 5.57 -20.74 -14.40
C GLU A 165 6.44 -20.99 -15.64
N ARG A 166 7.05 -19.93 -16.17
CA ARG A 166 7.91 -19.99 -17.36
C ARG A 166 9.32 -20.49 -17.09
N GLY A 167 9.72 -20.59 -15.82
CA GLY A 167 11.08 -20.97 -15.47
C GLY A 167 12.14 -19.93 -15.84
N SER A 168 11.74 -18.67 -16.01
CA SER A 168 12.60 -17.57 -16.43
C SER A 168 12.76 -16.55 -15.29
N PRO A 169 13.82 -15.74 -15.29
CA PRO A 169 13.95 -14.63 -14.36
C PRO A 169 12.88 -13.54 -14.61
N LEU A 170 12.68 -12.67 -13.63
CA LEU A 170 11.82 -11.49 -13.80
C LEU A 170 12.45 -10.55 -14.83
N SER A 171 11.79 -10.40 -15.98
CA SER A 171 12.20 -9.56 -17.10
C SER A 171 11.16 -8.48 -17.39
N LEU A 172 11.58 -7.39 -18.06
CA LEU A 172 10.70 -6.28 -18.42
C LEU A 172 9.45 -6.72 -19.21
N PRO A 173 9.52 -7.64 -20.20
CA PRO A 173 8.33 -8.09 -20.92
C PRO A 173 7.32 -8.85 -20.04
N ILE A 174 7.81 -9.65 -19.08
CA ILE A 174 6.93 -10.37 -18.13
C ILE A 174 6.27 -9.36 -17.19
N LEU A 175 7.02 -8.35 -16.77
CA LEU A 175 6.52 -7.28 -15.92
C LEU A 175 5.44 -6.46 -16.65
N GLN A 176 5.70 -6.01 -17.89
CA GLN A 176 4.72 -5.27 -18.69
C GLN A 176 3.43 -6.06 -18.88
N ARG A 177 3.52 -7.37 -19.16
CA ARG A 177 2.33 -8.23 -19.26
C ARG A 177 1.54 -8.32 -17.95
N ALA A 178 2.23 -8.46 -16.83
CA ALA A 178 1.59 -8.48 -15.51
C ALA A 178 0.95 -7.13 -15.18
N VAL A 179 1.62 -6.03 -15.54
CA VAL A 179 1.11 -4.67 -15.37
C VAL A 179 -0.14 -4.45 -16.19
N THR A 180 -0.16 -4.82 -17.47
CA THR A 180 -1.36 -4.74 -18.32
C THR A 180 -2.52 -5.56 -17.75
N ALA A 181 -2.25 -6.76 -17.23
CA ALA A 181 -3.28 -7.58 -16.61
C ALA A 181 -3.85 -6.96 -15.31
N VAL A 182 -3.01 -6.27 -14.51
CA VAL A 182 -3.45 -5.61 -13.26
C VAL A 182 -4.08 -4.24 -13.50
N ALA A 183 -3.64 -3.53 -14.54
CA ALA A 183 -4.22 -2.25 -14.96
C ALA A 183 -5.62 -2.44 -15.58
N GLY A 184 -5.89 -3.61 -16.16
CA GLY A 184 -7.05 -3.86 -17.01
C GLY A 184 -6.87 -3.26 -18.40
N GLU A 185 -7.63 -3.74 -19.38
CA GLU A 185 -7.57 -3.29 -20.79
C GLU A 185 -8.02 -1.81 -20.99
N GLY A 186 -8.36 -1.08 -19.91
CA GLY A 186 -9.00 0.25 -19.97
C GLY A 186 -8.12 1.43 -19.58
N VAL A 187 -6.79 1.32 -19.49
CA VAL A 187 -5.92 2.46 -19.11
C VAL A 187 -5.28 3.14 -20.35
N GLN A 188 -5.73 2.81 -21.55
CA GLN A 188 -5.29 3.48 -22.79
C GLN A 188 -6.27 4.53 -23.34
N GLU A 189 -7.46 4.70 -22.77
CA GLU A 189 -8.41 5.74 -23.20
C GLU A 189 -8.70 6.71 -22.05
N GLU A 190 -7.86 7.75 -21.96
CA GLU A 190 -8.22 9.16 -21.69
C GLU A 190 -6.99 10.07 -21.78
#